data_AF-A0A6F8SJ27-F1
#
_entry.id   AF-A0A6F8SJ27-F1
#
_cell.length_a   1.000
_cell.length_b   1.000
_cell.length_c   1.000
_cell.angle_alpha   90.00
_cell.angle_beta   90.00
_cell.angle_gamma   90.00
#
_symmetry.space_group_name_H-M   'P 1'
#
loop_
_entity.id
_entity.type
_entity.pdbx_description
1 polymer ?
#
loop_
_entity_poly.entity_id
_entity_poly.type
_entity_poly.pdbx_seq_one_letter_code
_entity_poly.pdbx_strand_id
1 'polypeptide(L)'
;MGKKDVEALEITIDELPTYLHTNHAVYMEVADGLYYLTDVNDRYWRAQDTNQFNEKGHYVDASPLVPTIAEFLELPFCDGRSVTDLFAEATFYASGDGKDMPEDF
;
A
#
# COMPACT_ATOMS: atom_id res chain seq x y z
N MET A 1 -6.38 3.48 8.38
CA MET A 1 -6.30 2.89 7.03
C MET A 1 -7.60 3.29 6.35
N GLY A 2 -7.52 3.93 5.18
CA GLY A 2 -8.72 4.31 4.43
C GLY A 2 -9.39 3.09 3.83
N LYS A 3 -10.60 3.22 3.30
CA LYS A 3 -11.33 2.08 2.71
C LYS A 3 -10.87 1.85 1.27
N LYS A 4 -10.61 0.60 0.87
CA LYS A 4 -10.32 0.28 -0.55
C LYS A 4 -11.52 0.66 -1.43
N ASP A 5 -11.26 1.41 -2.49
CA ASP A 5 -12.27 1.70 -3.50
C ASP A 5 -12.52 0.48 -4.41
N VAL A 6 -13.69 0.44 -5.05
CA VAL A 6 -14.08 -0.66 -5.95
C VAL A 6 -13.51 -0.49 -7.36
N GLU A 7 -13.24 0.75 -7.77
CA GLU A 7 -12.69 1.05 -9.08
C GLU A 7 -11.16 0.98 -9.08
N ALA A 8 -10.62 0.23 -10.05
CA ALA A 8 -9.18 0.18 -10.27
C ALA A 8 -8.68 1.51 -10.86
N LEU A 9 -7.51 1.94 -10.40
CA LEU A 9 -6.82 3.11 -10.93
C LEU A 9 -6.19 2.79 -12.28
N GLU A 10 -6.47 3.63 -13.26
CA GLU A 10 -5.68 3.71 -14.49
C GLU A 10 -4.42 4.53 -14.20
N ILE A 11 -3.34 3.85 -13.79
CA ILE A 11 -2.08 4.48 -13.41
C ILE A 11 -0.88 3.75 -14.03
N THR A 12 0.10 4.52 -14.48
CA THR A 12 1.39 3.99 -14.96
C THR A 12 2.45 4.00 -13.86
N ILE A 13 3.53 3.25 -14.07
CA ILE A 13 4.63 3.18 -13.09
C ILE A 13 5.30 4.54 -12.86
N ASP A 14 5.36 5.38 -13.89
CA ASP A 14 5.94 6.73 -13.82
C ASP A 14 5.02 7.71 -13.06
N GLU A 15 3.71 7.46 -13.05
CA GLU A 15 2.72 8.29 -12.34
C GLU A 15 2.56 7.89 -10.87
N LEU A 16 2.85 6.63 -10.52
CA LEU A 16 2.71 6.10 -9.16
C LEU A 16 3.42 6.94 -8.09
N PRO A 17 4.69 7.37 -8.25
CA PRO A 17 5.34 8.23 -7.26
C PRO A 17 4.59 9.54 -7.02
N THR A 18 4.07 10.16 -8.08
CA THR A 18 3.31 11.42 -8.00
C THR A 18 1.97 11.21 -7.33
N TYR A 19 1.30 10.10 -7.64
CA TYR A 19 0.05 9.71 -6.99
C TYR A 19 0.24 9.50 -5.50
N LEU A 20 1.26 8.74 -5.09
CA LEU A 20 1.60 8.50 -3.69
C LEU A 20 1.91 9.80 -2.97
N HIS A 21 2.71 10.70 -3.57
CA HIS A 21 2.98 12.02 -2.99
C HIS A 21 1.72 12.86 -2.72
N THR A 22 0.68 12.71 -3.53
CA THR A 22 -0.55 13.50 -3.43
C THR A 22 -1.60 12.87 -2.51
N ASN A 23 -1.73 11.54 -2.57
CA ASN A 23 -2.82 10.82 -1.90
C ASN A 23 -2.38 10.11 -0.62
N HIS A 24 -1.07 10.00 -0.38
CA HIS A 24 -0.44 9.40 0.81
C HIS A 24 -0.75 7.91 1.05
N ALA A 25 -1.65 7.30 0.29
CA ALA A 25 -1.94 5.88 0.36
C ALA A 25 -2.56 5.32 -0.93
N VAL A 26 -2.37 4.03 -1.15
CA VAL A 26 -3.01 3.26 -2.22
C VAL A 26 -3.11 1.80 -1.81
N TYR A 27 -4.13 1.11 -2.31
CA TYR A 27 -4.20 -0.35 -2.24
C TYR A 27 -3.55 -0.96 -3.48
N MET A 28 -2.73 -1.97 -3.27
CA MET A 28 -2.05 -2.73 -4.32
C MET A 28 -2.45 -4.19 -4.19
N GLU A 29 -3.13 -4.71 -5.21
CA GLU A 29 -3.56 -6.10 -5.29
C GLU A 29 -2.66 -6.84 -6.28
N VAL A 30 -2.15 -7.99 -5.86
CA VAL A 30 -1.42 -8.96 -6.69
C VAL A 30 -2.08 -10.33 -6.54
N ALA A 31 -1.69 -11.31 -7.35
CA ALA A 31 -2.35 -12.62 -7.40
C ALA A 31 -2.56 -13.26 -6.01
N ASP A 32 -1.59 -13.12 -5.11
CA ASP A 32 -1.56 -13.79 -3.81
C ASP A 32 -1.77 -12.85 -2.61
N GLY A 33 -2.14 -11.58 -2.83
CA GLY A 33 -2.24 -10.65 -1.71
C GLY A 33 -2.81 -9.28 -2.02
N LEU A 34 -3.28 -8.61 -0.97
CA LEU A 34 -3.71 -7.23 -0.99
C LEU A 34 -2.90 -6.45 0.04
N TYR A 35 -2.22 -5.41 -0.43
CA TYR A 35 -1.31 -4.60 0.37
C TYR A 35 -1.78 -3.15 0.43
N TYR A 36 -1.64 -2.53 1.60
CA TYR A 36 -1.87 -1.11 1.79
C TYR A 36 -0.52 -0.39 1.82
N LEU A 37 -0.24 0.38 0.77
CA LEU A 37 0.97 1.20 0.68
C LEU A 37 0.63 2.56 1.26
N THR A 38 1.34 2.99 2.30
CA THR A 38 0.96 4.20 3.04
C THR A 38 2.16 4.99 3.52
N ASP A 39 1.98 6.31 3.51
CA ASP A 39 2.74 7.23 4.32
C ASP A 39 2.37 7.05 5.80
N VAL A 40 3.38 7.13 6.66
CA VAL A 40 3.29 7.17 8.12
C VAL A 40 3.69 8.57 8.60
N ASN A 41 2.68 9.43 8.74
CA ASN A 41 2.78 10.78 9.31
C ASN A 41 3.74 11.73 8.56
N ASP A 42 3.71 11.71 7.23
CA ASP A 42 4.52 12.50 6.30
C ASP A 42 6.03 12.34 6.51
N ARG A 43 6.45 11.11 6.86
CA ARG A 43 7.85 10.83 7.24
C ARG A 43 8.42 9.55 6.66
N TYR A 44 7.62 8.51 6.60
CA TYR A 44 8.08 7.18 6.22
C TYR A 44 7.02 6.47 5.39
N TRP A 45 7.48 5.55 4.54
CA TRP A 45 6.65 4.72 3.69
C TRP A 45 6.78 3.26 4.10
N ARG A 46 5.69 2.51 3.95
CA ARG A 46 5.64 1.06 4.16
C ARG A 46 4.56 0.40 3.33
N ALA A 47 4.73 -0.90 3.11
CA ALA A 47 3.69 -1.81 2.68
C ALA A 47 3.15 -2.58 3.90
N GLN A 48 1.83 -2.76 3.96
CA GLN A 48 1.17 -3.52 5.02
C GLN A 48 0.29 -4.61 4.41
N ASP A 49 0.29 -5.81 4.99
CA ASP A 49 -0.60 -6.91 4.59
C ASP A 49 -2.00 -6.69 5.17
N THR A 50 -3.00 -6.58 4.29
CA THR A 50 -4.39 -6.29 4.67
C THR A 50 -5.13 -7.49 5.25
N ASN A 51 -4.60 -8.71 5.07
CA ASN A 51 -5.18 -9.93 5.63
C ASN A 51 -4.79 -10.17 7.10
N GLN A 52 -3.86 -9.37 7.63
CA GLN A 52 -3.32 -9.53 8.98
C GLN A 52 -3.53 -8.26 9.78
N PHE A 53 -4.13 -8.40 10.96
CA PHE A 53 -4.32 -7.30 11.89
C PHE A 53 -3.48 -7.53 13.14
N ASN A 54 -2.85 -6.47 13.64
CA ASN A 54 -2.19 -6.50 14.95
C ASN A 54 -3.22 -6.30 16.08
N GLU A 55 -2.75 -6.35 17.33
CA GLU A 55 -3.58 -6.19 18.54
C GLU A 55 -4.35 -4.86 18.63
N LYS A 56 -4.03 -3.88 17.77
CA LYS A 56 -4.69 -2.56 17.70
C LYS A 56 -5.66 -2.46 16.52
N GLY A 57 -5.90 -3.55 15.79
CA GLY A 57 -6.75 -3.56 14.60
C GLY A 57 -6.15 -2.85 13.40
N HIS A 58 -4.83 -2.68 13.35
CA HIS A 58 -4.14 -2.14 12.16
C HIS A 58 -3.52 -3.27 11.34
N TYR A 59 -3.43 -3.07 10.03
CA TYR A 59 -2.67 -3.93 9.13
C TYR A 59 -1.24 -4.15 9.64
N VAL A 60 -0.73 -5.37 9.46
CA VAL A 60 0.64 -5.73 9.85
C VAL A 60 1.61 -5.25 8.78
N ASP A 61 2.74 -4.70 9.19
CA ASP A 61 3.77 -4.22 8.27
C ASP A 61 4.43 -5.41 7.55
N ALA A 62 4.41 -5.38 6.21
CA ALA A 62 5.07 -6.35 5.34
C ALA A 62 6.46 -5.87 4.89
N SER A 63 6.76 -4.58 5.08
CA SER A 63 8.06 -3.97 4.79
C SER A 63 8.59 -3.19 6.00
N PRO A 64 9.91 -2.92 6.09
CA PRO A 64 10.42 -1.89 6.98
C PRO A 64 9.93 -0.49 6.55
N LEU A 65 10.07 0.49 7.47
CA LEU A 65 9.82 1.90 7.22
C LEU A 65 11.02 2.54 6.52
N VAL A 66 10.78 3.23 5.40
CA VAL A 66 11.82 3.96 4.64
C VAL A 66 11.42 5.41 4.37
N PRO A 67 12.36 6.35 4.35
CA PRO A 67 12.06 7.79 4.33
C PRO A 67 11.59 8.35 2.97
N THR A 68 11.79 7.63 1.87
CA THR A 68 11.50 8.16 0.53
C THR A 68 10.66 7.19 -0.31
N ILE A 69 9.82 7.74 -1.19
CA ILE A 69 9.05 6.94 -2.15
C ILE A 69 9.98 6.17 -3.09
N ALA A 70 11.07 6.78 -3.54
CA ALA A 70 12.02 6.11 -4.43
C ALA A 70 12.64 4.87 -3.79
N GLU A 71 13.05 4.95 -2.52
CA GLU A 71 13.54 3.79 -1.76
C GLU A 71 12.42 2.77 -1.53
N PHE A 72 11.21 3.24 -1.22
CA PHE A 72 10.05 2.39 -0.97
C PHE A 72 9.62 1.57 -2.19
N LEU A 73 9.60 2.16 -3.38
CA LEU A 73 9.16 1.46 -4.59
C LEU A 73 10.12 0.33 -4.99
N GLU A 74 11.40 0.45 -4.64
CA GLU A 74 12.44 -0.55 -4.87
C GLU A 74 12.64 -1.51 -3.67
N LEU A 75 11.94 -1.30 -2.56
CA LEU A 75 12.09 -2.09 -1.33
C LEU A 75 11.42 -3.47 -1.46
N PRO A 76 12.15 -4.58 -1.30
CA PRO A 76 11.54 -5.91 -1.29
C PRO A 76 10.61 -6.11 -0.08
N PHE A 77 9.39 -6.59 -0.32
CA PHE A 77 8.42 -6.86 0.75
C PHE A 77 7.54 -8.10 0.50
N CYS A 78 7.41 -8.55 -0.76
CA CYS A 78 6.59 -9.71 -1.13
C CYS A 78 7.48 -10.72 -1.85
N ASP A 79 7.87 -11.80 -1.17
CA ASP A 79 8.78 -12.85 -1.69
C ASP A 79 10.06 -12.31 -2.34
N GLY A 80 10.62 -11.25 -1.76
CA GLY A 80 11.83 -10.60 -2.27
C GLY A 80 11.61 -9.66 -3.46
N ARG A 81 10.36 -9.45 -3.89
CA ARG A 81 9.96 -8.51 -4.94
C ARG A 81 9.51 -7.17 -4.33
N SER A 82 9.78 -6.09 -5.06
CA SER A 82 9.39 -4.72 -4.75
C SER A 82 8.10 -4.31 -5.45
N VAL A 83 7.64 -3.06 -5.21
CA VAL A 83 6.46 -2.52 -5.91
C VAL A 83 6.76 -2.41 -7.41
N THR A 84 7.96 -1.93 -7.77
CA THR A 84 8.42 -1.85 -9.16
C THR A 84 8.42 -3.23 -9.84
N ASP A 85 8.92 -4.26 -9.17
CA ASP A 85 8.96 -5.63 -9.72
C ASP A 85 7.56 -6.24 -9.97
N LEU A 86 6.58 -5.83 -9.16
CA LEU A 86 5.22 -6.37 -9.17
C LEU A 86 4.25 -5.51 -10.01
N PHE A 87 4.65 -4.31 -10.41
CA PHE A 87 3.75 -3.31 -11.01
C PHE A 87 2.94 -3.86 -12.19
N ALA A 88 3.59 -4.61 -13.09
CA ALA A 88 2.96 -5.16 -14.29
C ALA A 88 1.89 -6.24 -14.00
N GLU A 89 1.93 -6.83 -12.82
CA GLU A 89 1.00 -7.86 -12.35
C GLU A 89 -0.02 -7.30 -11.34
N ALA A 90 0.17 -6.05 -10.92
CA ALA A 90 -0.61 -5.43 -9.85
C ALA A 90 -1.81 -4.64 -10.38
N THR A 91 -2.89 -4.64 -9.61
CA THR A 91 -4.01 -3.71 -9.78
C THR A 91 -4.04 -2.76 -8.59
N PHE A 92 -4.12 -1.46 -8.88
CA PHE A 92 -4.11 -0.42 -7.85
C PHE A 92 -5.51 0.14 -7.63
N TYR A 93 -5.82 0.51 -6.39
CA TYR A 93 -7.12 1.07 -6.02
C TYR A 93 -6.92 2.24 -5.06
N ALA A 94 -7.76 3.27 -5.18
CA ALA A 94 -7.71 4.42 -4.29
C ALA A 94 -8.02 4.00 -2.84
N SER A 95 -7.40 4.73 -1.90
CA SER A 95 -7.80 4.69 -0.50
C SER A 95 -8.83 5.79 -0.25
N GLY A 96 -10.10 5.42 -0.19
CA GLY A 96 -11.22 6.34 -0.01
C GLY A 96 -11.50 6.71 1.45
N ASP A 97 -12.49 7.59 1.62
CA ASP A 97 -12.97 8.06 2.92
C ASP A 97 -13.64 6.92 3.71
N GLY A 98 -13.22 6.76 4.96
CA GLY A 98 -13.71 5.71 5.85
C GLY A 98 -12.58 5.02 6.60
N LYS A 99 -12.95 4.06 7.46
CA LYS A 99 -11.98 3.17 8.10
C LYS A 99 -12.21 1.76 7.62
N ASP A 100 -11.16 1.15 7.09
CA ASP A 100 -11.11 -0.29 6.90
C ASP A 100 -10.65 -0.91 8.22
N MET A 101 -11.62 -1.26 9.06
CA MET A 101 -11.39 -1.83 10.39
C MET A 101 -12.32 -3.05 10.52
N PRO A 102 -11.85 -4.16 11.11
CA PRO A 102 -12.73 -5.27 11.47
C PRO A 102 -13.80 -4.78 12.45
N GLU A 103 -15.01 -5.33 12.34
CA GLU A 103 -16.16 -4.91 13.16
C GLU A 103 -15.97 -5.11 14.67
N ASP A 104 -14.99 -5.92 15.08
CA ASP A 104 -14.76 -6.38 16.45
C ASP A 104 -13.52 -5.77 17.16
N PHE A 105 -13.06 -4.58 16.77
CA PHE A 105 -12.03 -3.80 17.51
C PHE A 105 -12.60 -2.59 18.27
#